data_AF-P06775-F1
#
_entry.id   AF-P06775-F1
#
_cell.length_a   1.000
_cell.length_b   1.000
_cell.length_c   1.000
_cell.angle_alpha   90.00
_cell.angle_beta   90.00
_cell.angle_gamma   90.00
#
_symmetry.space_group_name_H-M   'P 1'
#
loop_
_entity.id
_entity.type
_entity.pdbx_description
1 polymer ?
#
loop_
_entity_poly.entity_id
_entity_poly.type
_entity_poly.pdbx_seq_one_letter_code
_entity_poly.pdbx_strand_id
1 'polypeptide(L)'
;MPRNPLKKEYWADVVDGFKPATSPAFENEKESTTFVTELTSKTDSAFPLSSKDSPGINQTTNDITSSDRFRRNEDTEQEDINNTNLSKDLSVRHLLTLAVGGAIGTGLYVNTGAALSTGGPASLVIDWVIISTCLFTVINSLGELSAAFPVVGGFNVYSMRFIEPSFAFAVNLNYLAQWLVLLPLELVAASITIKYWNDKINSDAWVAIFYATIALANMLDVKSFGETEFVLSMIKILSIIGFTILGIVLSCGGGPHGGYIGGKYWHDPGAFVGHSSGTQFKGLCSVFVTAAFSYSGIEMTAVSAAESKNPRETIPKAAKRTFWLITASYVTILTLIGCLVPSNDPRLLNGSSSVDAASSPLVIAIENGGIKGLPSLMNAIILIAVVSVANSAVYACSRCMVAMAHIGNLPKFLNRVDKRGRPMNAILLTLFFGLLSFVAASDKQAEVFTWLSALSGLSTIFCWMAINLSHIRFRQAMKVQERSLDELPFISQTGVKGSWYGFIVLFLVLIASFWTSLFPLGGSGASAESFFEGYLSFPILIVCYVGHKLYTRNWTLMVKLEDMDLDTGRKQVDLTLRREEMRIERETLAKRSFVTRFLHFWC
;
A
#
# COMPACT_ATOMS: atom_id res chain seq x y z
N MET A 1 27.16 -20.05 12.97
CA MET A 1 26.03 -21.00 12.98
C MET A 1 24.82 -20.33 12.33
N PRO A 2 24.25 -20.85 11.25
CA PRO A 2 23.11 -20.22 10.59
C PRO A 2 21.79 -20.59 11.29
N ARG A 3 20.98 -19.56 11.58
CA ARG A 3 19.72 -19.65 12.32
C ARG A 3 18.72 -20.53 11.57
N ASN A 4 18.30 -21.63 12.20
CA ASN A 4 17.23 -22.50 11.75
C ASN A 4 15.89 -21.71 11.82
N PRO A 5 15.10 -21.64 10.74
CA PRO A 5 13.79 -20.95 10.75
C PRO A 5 12.75 -21.58 11.70
N LEU A 6 13.04 -22.75 12.26
CA LEU A 6 12.27 -23.38 13.34
C LEU A 6 12.79 -23.05 14.75
N LYS A 7 13.93 -22.34 14.88
CA LYS A 7 14.47 -21.93 16.18
C LYS A 7 13.84 -20.61 16.64
N LYS A 8 13.64 -20.56 17.96
CA LYS A 8 13.05 -19.48 18.74
C LYS A 8 13.58 -18.07 18.42
N GLU A 9 14.80 -17.95 17.89
CA GLU A 9 15.46 -16.68 17.55
C GLU A 9 14.83 -15.92 16.37
N TYR A 10 14.37 -16.60 15.31
CA TYR A 10 13.68 -15.93 14.19
C TYR A 10 12.32 -15.40 14.64
N TRP A 11 11.59 -16.23 15.39
CA TRP A 11 10.35 -15.83 16.05
C TRP A 11 10.60 -14.81 17.16
N ALA A 12 11.78 -14.78 17.78
CA ALA A 12 12.15 -13.77 18.77
C ALA A 12 12.36 -12.41 18.11
N ASP A 13 12.98 -12.30 16.93
CA ASP A 13 13.09 -11.01 16.22
C ASP A 13 11.71 -10.50 15.73
N VAL A 14 10.81 -11.42 15.37
CA VAL A 14 9.41 -11.12 15.03
C VAL A 14 8.65 -10.67 16.29
N VAL A 15 8.80 -11.38 17.41
CA VAL A 15 8.20 -11.06 18.72
C VAL A 15 8.80 -9.78 19.32
N ASP A 16 10.08 -9.52 19.12
CA ASP A 16 10.77 -8.29 19.54
C ASP A 16 10.29 -7.10 18.71
N GLY A 17 9.95 -7.33 17.43
CA GLY A 17 9.19 -6.36 16.64
C GLY A 17 7.84 -5.99 17.26
N PHE A 18 7.24 -6.86 18.06
CA PHE A 18 5.97 -6.60 18.76
C PHE A 18 6.13 -6.03 20.17
N LYS A 19 7.35 -5.91 20.72
CA LYS A 19 7.56 -5.32 22.05
C LYS A 19 7.34 -3.80 22.03
N PRO A 20 6.74 -3.20 23.10
CA PRO A 20 6.66 -1.74 23.26
C PRO A 20 8.05 -1.11 23.18
N ALA A 21 8.19 0.04 22.52
CA ALA A 21 9.42 0.81 22.59
C ALA A 21 9.59 1.32 24.04
N THR A 22 10.47 0.69 24.83
CA THR A 22 10.94 1.29 26.08
C THR A 22 11.74 2.53 25.70
N SER A 23 11.27 3.71 26.12
CA SER A 23 12.01 4.95 25.91
C SER A 23 13.41 4.77 26.52
N PRO A 24 14.51 4.95 25.77
CA PRO A 24 15.80 5.07 26.41
C PRO A 24 15.76 6.38 27.21
N ALA A 25 15.88 6.26 28.53
CA ALA A 25 16.19 7.39 29.38
C ALA A 25 17.49 8.02 28.85
N PHE A 26 17.46 9.34 28.66
CA PHE A 26 18.63 10.15 28.39
C PHE A 26 19.57 10.10 29.60
N GLU A 27 20.46 9.12 29.65
CA GLU A 27 21.58 9.08 30.60
C GLU A 27 22.86 8.71 29.85
N ASN A 28 23.73 9.73 29.74
CA ASN A 28 25.19 9.66 29.55
C ASN A 28 25.75 9.05 28.26
N GLU A 29 25.85 9.89 27.23
CA GLU A 29 26.96 9.83 26.25
C GLU A 29 27.48 11.25 25.98
N LYS A 30 28.15 11.83 27.00
CA LYS A 30 29.08 12.95 26.87
C LYS A 30 30.48 12.38 26.60
N GLU A 31 30.68 11.69 25.48
CA GLU A 31 32.00 11.16 25.14
C GLU A 31 32.13 10.77 23.65
N SER A 32 31.78 11.68 22.73
CA SER A 32 32.07 11.44 21.28
C SER A 32 32.24 12.72 20.44
N THR A 33 32.33 13.90 21.04
CA THR A 33 32.38 15.19 20.31
C THR A 33 33.80 15.75 20.10
N THR A 34 34.84 14.93 20.25
CA THR A 34 36.24 15.39 20.25
C THR A 34 37.08 14.76 19.12
N PHE A 35 36.62 14.83 17.86
CA PHE A 35 37.46 14.36 16.73
C PHE A 35 37.39 15.18 15.43
N VAL A 36 36.73 16.35 15.39
CA VAL A 36 36.64 17.16 14.15
C VAL A 36 36.85 18.67 14.38
N THR A 37 37.62 19.07 15.40
CA THR A 37 37.88 20.51 15.66
C THR A 37 39.30 20.78 16.16
N GLU A 38 40.28 20.17 15.50
CA GLU A 38 41.69 20.36 15.87
C GLU A 38 42.61 20.33 14.63
N LEU A 39 42.37 21.21 13.64
CA LEU A 39 43.32 21.44 12.56
C LEU A 39 43.50 22.92 12.15
N THR A 40 42.93 23.86 12.91
CA THR A 40 43.06 25.30 12.60
C THR A 40 43.12 26.15 13.87
N SER A 41 44.30 26.30 14.46
CA SER A 41 44.82 27.57 14.98
C SER A 41 46.07 27.37 15.84
N LYS A 42 47.00 28.33 15.71
CA LYS A 42 48.15 28.62 16.58
C LYS A 42 49.42 27.80 16.35
N THR A 43 50.32 28.40 15.55
CA THR A 43 51.68 28.68 16.02
C THR A 43 52.29 29.82 15.20
N ASP A 44 52.27 31.02 15.80
CA ASP A 44 53.16 32.12 15.44
C ASP A 44 54.59 31.79 15.89
N SER A 45 55.57 32.07 15.03
CA SER A 45 56.78 32.87 15.31
C SER A 45 58.06 32.39 14.58
N ALA A 46 58.61 33.33 13.81
CA ALA A 46 60.04 33.65 13.68
C ALA A 46 60.97 32.76 12.82
N PHE A 47 61.29 33.17 11.58
CA PHE A 47 62.46 34.02 11.20
C PHE A 47 62.69 33.97 9.67
N PRO A 48 63.17 35.05 9.01
CA PRO A 48 63.10 35.24 7.55
C PRO A 48 64.47 35.18 6.86
N LEU A 49 64.52 34.81 5.57
CA LEU A 49 65.64 35.15 4.67
C LEU A 49 65.15 35.44 3.24
N SER A 50 65.87 36.39 2.65
CA SER A 50 65.59 37.26 1.50
C SER A 50 66.12 36.72 0.16
N SER A 51 65.42 37.04 -0.95
CA SER A 51 65.95 37.61 -2.23
C SER A 51 64.91 37.38 -3.36
N LYS A 52 64.26 38.41 -3.94
CA LYS A 52 64.62 39.13 -5.20
C LYS A 52 64.91 38.18 -6.37
N ASP A 53 64.34 38.23 -7.58
CA ASP A 53 63.61 39.25 -8.34
C ASP A 53 62.92 38.58 -9.58
N SER A 54 61.90 39.26 -10.12
CA SER A 54 61.49 39.34 -11.55
C SER A 54 60.47 38.37 -12.20
N PRO A 55 59.67 38.84 -13.20
CA PRO A 55 58.20 38.74 -13.16
C PRO A 55 57.54 38.08 -14.39
N GLY A 56 56.24 37.73 -14.32
CA GLY A 56 55.43 37.44 -15.50
C GLY A 56 54.02 36.90 -15.27
N ILE A 57 53.05 37.61 -15.85
CA ILE A 57 51.73 37.13 -16.36
C ILE A 57 50.52 37.24 -15.41
N ASN A 58 49.74 38.30 -15.68
CA ASN A 58 48.32 38.49 -15.35
C ASN A 58 47.44 37.48 -16.11
N GLN A 59 46.43 36.87 -15.47
CA GLN A 59 45.04 36.75 -15.96
C GLN A 59 44.19 35.84 -15.04
N THR A 60 42.89 36.16 -14.94
CA THR A 60 41.77 35.40 -14.35
C THR A 60 41.58 35.40 -12.82
N THR A 61 40.75 36.32 -12.32
CA THR A 61 40.19 36.29 -10.94
C THR A 61 38.69 36.59 -10.90
N ASN A 62 37.94 36.34 -12.00
CA ASN A 62 36.51 36.67 -12.10
C ASN A 62 35.55 35.48 -12.35
N ASP A 63 36.02 34.23 -12.42
CA ASP A 63 35.15 33.06 -12.71
C ASP A 63 34.74 32.22 -11.50
N ILE A 64 35.10 32.63 -10.27
CA ILE A 64 34.82 31.84 -9.05
C ILE A 64 33.46 32.17 -8.42
N THR A 65 32.78 33.26 -8.82
CA THR A 65 31.51 33.68 -8.18
C THR A 65 30.23 33.18 -8.87
N SER A 66 30.33 32.60 -10.07
CA SER A 66 29.21 32.03 -10.82
C SER A 66 29.01 30.55 -10.48
N SER A 67 30.08 29.77 -10.37
CA SER A 67 30.05 28.35 -9.99
C SER A 67 29.54 28.13 -8.56
N ASP A 68 29.92 28.99 -7.62
CA ASP A 68 29.42 28.94 -6.23
C ASP A 68 27.94 29.34 -6.11
N ARG A 69 27.42 30.18 -7.02
CA ARG A 69 26.00 30.53 -7.07
C ARG A 69 25.14 29.42 -7.69
N PHE A 70 25.65 28.73 -8.71
CA PHE A 70 24.97 27.56 -9.27
C PHE A 70 24.90 26.41 -8.27
N ARG A 71 26.03 26.09 -7.60
CA ARG A 71 26.04 25.07 -6.52
C ARG A 71 25.07 25.39 -5.40
N ARG A 72 25.03 26.64 -4.94
CA ARG A 72 24.11 27.03 -3.86
C ARG A 72 22.64 26.92 -4.26
N ASN A 73 22.28 27.18 -5.52
CA ASN A 73 20.90 27.01 -6.00
C ASN A 73 20.53 25.52 -6.13
N GLU A 74 21.44 24.66 -6.60
CA GLU A 74 21.25 23.20 -6.63
C GLU A 74 21.09 22.64 -5.21
N ASP A 75 21.93 23.09 -4.26
CA ASP A 75 21.83 22.68 -2.86
C ASP A 75 20.50 23.14 -2.22
N THR A 76 19.99 24.31 -2.59
CA THR A 76 18.70 24.83 -2.06
C THR A 76 17.50 24.04 -2.62
N GLU A 77 17.51 23.69 -3.91
CA GLU A 77 16.47 22.82 -4.50
C GLU A 77 16.55 21.39 -3.94
N GLN A 78 17.76 20.87 -3.67
CA GLN A 78 17.96 19.56 -3.04
C GLN A 78 17.52 19.54 -1.56
N GLU A 79 17.69 20.65 -0.84
CA GLU A 79 17.23 20.82 0.55
C GLU A 79 15.70 20.92 0.63
N ASP A 80 15.04 21.63 -0.28
CA ASP A 80 13.58 21.79 -0.29
C ASP A 80 12.83 20.47 -0.57
N ILE A 81 13.42 19.55 -1.34
CA ILE A 81 12.84 18.22 -1.62
C ILE A 81 12.91 17.30 -0.38
N ASN A 82 13.88 17.52 0.52
CA ASN A 82 14.10 16.70 1.71
C ASN A 82 13.52 17.31 3.01
N ASN A 83 13.25 18.62 3.05
CA ASN A 83 12.81 19.36 4.25
C ASN A 83 11.28 19.45 4.40
N THR A 84 10.57 18.32 4.30
CA THR A 84 9.25 18.27 4.96
C THR A 84 9.44 17.94 6.43
N ASN A 85 8.82 18.72 7.31
CA ASN A 85 8.80 18.53 8.78
C ASN A 85 8.00 17.26 9.20
N LEU A 86 8.14 16.15 8.46
CA LEU A 86 7.60 14.84 8.83
C LEU A 86 8.57 14.17 9.80
N SER A 87 8.07 13.77 10.97
CA SER A 87 8.85 13.16 12.04
C SER A 87 9.42 11.80 11.59
N LYS A 88 10.75 11.64 11.61
CA LYS A 88 11.44 10.39 11.25
C LYS A 88 11.46 9.35 12.39
N ASP A 89 10.30 9.09 12.97
CA ASP A 89 10.15 8.30 14.21
C ASP A 89 9.44 6.96 14.03
N LEU A 90 9.08 6.58 12.80
CA LEU A 90 8.40 5.31 12.54
C LEU A 90 9.38 4.13 12.53
N SER A 91 9.21 3.25 13.51
CA SER A 91 9.89 1.96 13.59
C SER A 91 9.29 0.95 12.59
N VAL A 92 10.05 -0.10 12.24
CA VAL A 92 9.59 -1.15 11.30
C VAL A 92 8.25 -1.74 11.73
N ARG A 93 8.01 -1.91 13.03
CA ARG A 93 6.72 -2.42 13.54
C ARG A 93 5.55 -1.50 13.19
N HIS A 94 5.73 -0.18 13.29
CA HIS A 94 4.69 0.78 12.92
C HIS A 94 4.39 0.72 11.43
N LEU A 95 5.43 0.53 10.60
CA LEU A 95 5.27 0.39 9.16
C LEU A 95 4.49 -0.88 8.80
N LEU A 96 4.81 -2.01 9.44
CA LEU A 96 4.11 -3.28 9.26
C LEU A 96 2.65 -3.16 9.72
N THR A 97 2.40 -2.62 10.92
CA THR A 97 1.04 -2.51 11.45
C THR A 97 0.20 -1.47 10.72
N LEU A 98 0.80 -0.41 10.18
CA LEU A 98 0.10 0.55 9.34
C LEU A 98 -0.34 -0.07 8.02
N ALA A 99 0.53 -0.85 7.39
CA ALA A 99 0.20 -1.51 6.13
C ALA A 99 -0.82 -2.64 6.31
N VAL A 100 -0.70 -3.44 7.38
CA VAL A 100 -1.74 -4.40 7.78
C VAL A 100 -3.04 -3.67 8.13
N GLY A 101 -2.92 -2.55 8.83
CA GLY A 101 -4.03 -1.70 9.24
C GLY A 101 -4.83 -1.20 8.06
N GLY A 102 -4.15 -0.71 7.01
CA GLY A 102 -4.79 -0.24 5.78
C GLY A 102 -5.28 -1.35 4.84
N ALA A 103 -4.58 -2.49 4.77
CA ALA A 103 -4.92 -3.55 3.82
C ALA A 103 -5.94 -4.57 4.34
N ILE A 104 -6.05 -4.76 5.65
CA ILE A 104 -6.99 -5.74 6.25
C ILE A 104 -8.22 -5.00 6.77
N GLY A 105 -9.32 -5.08 6.01
CA GLY A 105 -10.61 -4.50 6.37
C GLY A 105 -11.74 -4.98 5.45
N THR A 106 -12.49 -4.04 4.88
CA THR A 106 -13.68 -4.32 4.05
C THR A 106 -13.38 -5.33 2.93
N GLY A 107 -12.20 -5.25 2.31
CA GLY A 107 -11.73 -6.20 1.31
C GLY A 107 -11.82 -7.66 1.76
N LEU A 108 -11.29 -8.00 2.95
CA LEU A 108 -11.31 -9.35 3.53
C LEU A 108 -12.65 -9.71 4.15
N TYR A 109 -13.24 -8.79 4.92
CA TYR A 109 -14.33 -9.13 5.83
C TYR A 109 -15.71 -8.97 5.19
N VAL A 110 -15.88 -8.11 4.20
CA VAL A 110 -17.18 -7.75 3.63
C VAL A 110 -17.25 -8.13 2.16
N ASN A 111 -16.30 -7.65 1.34
CA ASN A 111 -16.32 -7.84 -0.11
C ASN A 111 -16.09 -9.29 -0.55
N THR A 112 -15.47 -10.11 0.31
CA THR A 112 -15.34 -11.55 0.07
C THR A 112 -16.67 -12.26 -0.03
N GLY A 113 -17.74 -11.72 0.58
CA GLY A 113 -19.09 -12.27 0.44
C GLY A 113 -19.61 -12.16 -0.99
N ALA A 114 -19.44 -10.98 -1.60
CA ALA A 114 -19.77 -10.77 -3.01
C ALA A 114 -18.90 -11.61 -3.93
N ALA A 115 -17.58 -11.63 -3.70
CA ALA A 115 -16.67 -12.45 -4.50
C ALA A 115 -16.98 -13.96 -4.42
N LEU A 116 -17.32 -14.46 -3.23
CA LEU A 116 -17.71 -15.85 -3.05
C LEU A 116 -19.03 -16.15 -3.77
N SER A 117 -20.02 -15.25 -3.67
CA SER A 117 -21.34 -15.46 -4.25
C SER A 117 -21.35 -15.39 -5.78
N THR A 118 -20.53 -14.52 -6.39
CA THR A 118 -20.47 -14.37 -7.86
C THR A 118 -19.46 -15.30 -8.52
N GLY A 119 -18.35 -15.62 -7.87
CA GLY A 119 -17.25 -16.39 -8.44
C GLY A 119 -17.20 -17.86 -7.99
N GLY A 120 -17.64 -18.15 -6.77
CA GLY A 120 -17.44 -19.45 -6.11
C GLY A 120 -16.09 -19.56 -5.38
N PRO A 121 -15.91 -20.60 -4.56
CA PRO A 121 -14.74 -20.73 -3.69
C PRO A 121 -13.42 -20.89 -4.46
N ALA A 122 -13.42 -21.49 -5.66
CA ALA A 122 -12.21 -21.60 -6.46
C ALA A 122 -11.79 -20.25 -7.06
N SER A 123 -12.72 -19.51 -7.67
CA SER A 123 -12.45 -18.16 -8.18
C SER A 123 -11.91 -17.24 -7.08
N LEU A 124 -12.52 -17.30 -5.89
CA LEU A 124 -12.09 -16.52 -4.73
C LEU A 124 -10.62 -16.74 -4.38
N VAL A 125 -10.16 -18.00 -4.33
CA VAL A 125 -8.76 -18.33 -4.01
C VAL A 125 -7.82 -18.03 -5.18
N ILE A 126 -8.22 -18.42 -6.40
CA ILE A 126 -7.41 -18.24 -7.62
C ILE A 126 -7.09 -16.76 -7.83
N ASP A 127 -8.08 -15.88 -7.71
CA ASP A 127 -7.91 -14.46 -7.96
C ASP A 127 -6.97 -13.81 -6.95
N TRP A 128 -7.10 -14.13 -5.66
CA TRP A 128 -6.18 -13.61 -4.65
C TRP A 128 -4.75 -14.14 -4.84
N VAL A 129 -4.59 -15.36 -5.34
CA VAL A 129 -3.27 -15.90 -5.70
C VAL A 129 -2.70 -15.15 -6.91
N ILE A 130 -3.46 -14.97 -8.00
CA ILE A 130 -3.00 -14.25 -9.20
C ILE A 130 -2.68 -12.78 -8.89
N ILE A 131 -3.51 -12.10 -8.11
CA ILE A 131 -3.23 -10.72 -7.70
C ILE A 131 -2.02 -10.67 -6.77
N SER A 132 -1.84 -11.64 -5.86
CA SER A 132 -0.64 -11.66 -5.01
C SER A 132 0.66 -11.84 -5.81
N THR A 133 0.66 -12.63 -6.90
CA THR A 133 1.87 -12.84 -7.70
C THR A 133 2.26 -11.57 -8.45
N CYS A 134 1.30 -10.81 -8.99
CA CYS A 134 1.60 -9.52 -9.62
C CYS A 134 1.99 -8.48 -8.55
N LEU A 135 1.33 -8.47 -7.40
CA LEU A 135 1.66 -7.56 -6.28
C LEU A 135 3.07 -7.77 -5.76
N PHE A 136 3.56 -9.01 -5.72
CA PHE A 136 4.96 -9.28 -5.38
C PHE A 136 5.92 -8.51 -6.29
N THR A 137 5.63 -8.44 -7.59
CA THR A 137 6.46 -7.67 -8.55
C THR A 137 6.32 -6.16 -8.34
N VAL A 138 5.12 -5.67 -8.00
CA VAL A 138 4.86 -4.25 -7.68
C VAL A 138 5.67 -3.83 -6.47
N ILE A 139 5.64 -4.61 -5.39
CA ILE A 139 6.35 -4.32 -4.14
C ILE A 139 7.87 -4.37 -4.33
N ASN A 140 8.40 -5.32 -5.09
CA ASN A 140 9.83 -5.35 -5.41
C ASN A 140 10.25 -4.13 -6.27
N SER A 141 9.43 -3.77 -7.26
CA SER A 141 9.66 -2.59 -8.11
C SER A 141 9.61 -1.28 -7.30
N LEU A 142 8.59 -1.16 -6.44
CA LEU A 142 8.39 -0.02 -5.55
C LEU A 142 9.50 0.10 -4.52
N GLY A 143 9.94 -1.03 -3.95
CA GLY A 143 11.02 -1.07 -2.98
C GLY A 143 12.35 -0.59 -3.56
N GLU A 144 12.63 -0.91 -4.82
CA GLU A 144 13.83 -0.43 -5.51
C GLU A 144 13.76 1.06 -5.82
N LEU A 145 12.66 1.51 -6.40
CA LEU A 145 12.47 2.93 -6.71
C LEU A 145 12.51 3.79 -5.44
N SER A 146 11.91 3.32 -4.35
CA SER A 146 11.88 4.05 -3.07
C SER A 146 13.19 4.00 -2.31
N ALA A 147 13.97 2.93 -2.47
CA ALA A 147 15.33 2.91 -1.95
C ALA A 147 16.24 3.87 -2.72
N ALA A 148 16.13 3.89 -4.06
CA ALA A 148 16.92 4.76 -4.92
C ALA A 148 16.56 6.24 -4.76
N PHE A 149 15.26 6.56 -4.71
CA PHE A 149 14.71 7.90 -4.61
C PHE A 149 13.78 8.02 -3.40
N PRO A 150 14.32 8.16 -2.18
CA PRO A 150 13.52 8.34 -0.96
C PRO A 150 12.97 9.79 -0.89
N VAL A 151 12.19 10.18 -1.90
CA VAL A 151 11.60 11.52 -2.03
C VAL A 151 10.23 11.58 -1.37
N VAL A 152 9.88 12.75 -0.85
CA VAL A 152 8.55 13.01 -0.30
C VAL A 152 7.51 12.80 -1.41
N GLY A 153 6.53 11.93 -1.14
CA GLY A 153 5.49 11.54 -2.09
C GLY A 153 5.72 10.22 -2.83
N GLY A 154 6.92 9.63 -2.70
CA GLY A 154 7.21 8.27 -3.14
C GLY A 154 6.78 8.00 -4.57
N PHE A 155 5.93 6.97 -4.76
CA PHE A 155 5.52 6.53 -6.09
C PHE A 155 4.71 7.54 -6.90
N ASN A 156 4.09 8.54 -6.26
CA ASN A 156 3.41 9.61 -6.97
C ASN A 156 4.39 10.42 -7.85
N VAL A 157 5.67 10.47 -7.46
CA VAL A 157 6.74 11.17 -8.17
C VAL A 157 7.32 10.31 -9.30
N TYR A 158 7.41 8.99 -9.10
CA TYR A 158 8.07 8.09 -10.07
C TYR A 158 7.40 8.10 -11.44
N SER A 159 6.07 8.14 -11.48
CA SER A 159 5.34 8.20 -12.76
C SER A 159 5.59 9.51 -13.49
N MET A 160 5.74 10.62 -12.76
CA MET A 160 6.03 11.93 -13.35
C MET A 160 7.46 11.97 -13.91
N ARG A 161 8.41 11.39 -13.18
CA ARG A 161 9.82 11.34 -13.55
C ARG A 161 10.11 10.37 -14.70
N PHE A 162 9.57 9.16 -14.63
CA PHE A 162 9.98 8.05 -15.51
C PHE A 162 9.02 7.78 -16.66
N ILE A 163 7.78 8.29 -16.62
CA ILE A 163 6.77 8.05 -17.66
C ILE A 163 6.45 9.35 -18.39
N GLU A 164 5.57 10.18 -17.83
CA GLU A 164 5.10 11.43 -18.43
C GLU A 164 4.27 12.23 -17.39
N PRO A 165 4.39 13.58 -17.33
CA PRO A 165 3.69 14.37 -16.33
C PRO A 165 2.16 14.26 -16.34
N SER A 166 1.50 14.25 -17.51
CA SER A 166 0.02 14.14 -17.60
C SER A 166 -0.49 12.76 -17.23
N PHE A 167 0.24 11.71 -17.60
CA PHE A 167 -0.01 10.34 -17.13
C PHE A 167 0.08 10.28 -15.61
N ALA A 168 1.13 10.85 -15.02
CA ALA A 168 1.30 10.90 -13.57
C ALA A 168 0.18 11.67 -12.88
N PHE A 169 -0.21 12.83 -13.41
CA PHE A 169 -1.34 13.60 -12.90
C PHE A 169 -2.63 12.77 -12.90
N ALA A 170 -2.93 12.06 -14.00
CA ALA A 170 -4.12 11.24 -14.13
C ALA A 170 -4.14 10.06 -13.15
N VAL A 171 -3.04 9.31 -13.06
CA VAL A 171 -2.93 8.18 -12.13
C VAL A 171 -2.98 8.66 -10.67
N ASN A 172 -2.27 9.74 -10.34
CA ASN A 172 -2.23 10.26 -8.98
C ASN A 172 -3.60 10.82 -8.55
N LEU A 173 -4.32 11.53 -9.42
CA LEU A 173 -5.69 11.97 -9.12
C LEU A 173 -6.66 10.80 -8.98
N ASN A 174 -6.52 9.78 -9.80
CA ASN A 174 -7.35 8.59 -9.70
C ASN A 174 -7.08 7.83 -8.39
N TYR A 175 -5.82 7.68 -8.01
CA TYR A 175 -5.40 7.14 -6.72
C TYR A 175 -5.89 8.00 -5.54
N LEU A 176 -5.85 9.32 -5.65
CA LEU A 176 -6.43 10.23 -4.65
C LEU A 176 -7.95 10.03 -4.53
N ALA A 177 -8.66 9.92 -5.65
CA ALA A 177 -10.10 9.70 -5.67
C ALA A 177 -10.49 8.44 -4.90
N GLN A 178 -9.73 7.35 -5.07
CA GLN A 178 -9.87 6.14 -4.26
C GLN A 178 -9.76 6.44 -2.76
N TRP A 179 -8.72 7.16 -2.31
CA TRP A 179 -8.58 7.45 -0.87
C TRP A 179 -9.68 8.36 -0.33
N LEU A 180 -10.19 9.30 -1.14
CA LEU A 180 -11.31 10.16 -0.78
C LEU A 180 -12.62 9.35 -0.61
N VAL A 181 -12.83 8.31 -1.43
CA VAL A 181 -14.01 7.44 -1.30
C VAL A 181 -13.83 6.26 -0.34
N LEU A 182 -12.60 5.96 0.07
CA LEU A 182 -12.35 4.85 0.98
C LEU A 182 -12.92 5.12 2.37
N LEU A 183 -12.79 6.35 2.91
CA LEU A 183 -13.43 6.71 4.18
C LEU A 183 -14.95 6.46 4.15
N PRO A 184 -15.72 6.99 3.18
CA PRO A 184 -17.15 6.73 3.15
C PRO A 184 -17.49 5.25 2.89
N LEU A 185 -16.71 4.54 2.07
CA LEU A 185 -16.87 3.10 1.85
C LEU A 185 -16.74 2.30 3.16
N GLU A 186 -15.71 2.56 3.96
CA GLU A 186 -15.48 1.84 5.22
C GLU A 186 -16.54 2.18 6.28
N LEU A 187 -17.05 3.42 6.29
CA LEU A 187 -18.16 3.80 7.17
C LEU A 187 -19.48 3.15 6.75
N VAL A 188 -19.74 3.01 5.44
CA VAL A 188 -20.87 2.22 4.94
C VAL A 188 -20.70 0.76 5.33
N ALA A 189 -19.51 0.18 5.18
CA ALA A 189 -19.22 -1.19 5.63
C ALA A 189 -19.44 -1.38 7.14
N ALA A 190 -19.02 -0.39 7.96
CA ALA A 190 -19.25 -0.39 9.40
C ALA A 190 -20.75 -0.39 9.74
N SER A 191 -21.56 0.37 9.00
CA SER A 191 -23.01 0.40 9.19
C SER A 191 -23.68 -0.92 8.81
N ILE A 192 -23.24 -1.59 7.73
CA ILE A 192 -23.71 -2.93 7.36
C ILE A 192 -23.35 -3.93 8.47
N THR A 193 -22.13 -3.85 8.99
CA THR A 193 -21.65 -4.72 10.07
C THR A 193 -22.48 -4.58 11.33
N ILE A 194 -22.93 -3.36 11.68
CA ILE A 194 -23.77 -3.14 12.88
C ILE A 194 -25.15 -3.75 12.77
N LYS A 195 -25.72 -3.85 11.56
CA LYS A 195 -27.06 -4.42 11.35
C LYS A 195 -27.18 -5.85 11.88
N TYR A 196 -26.06 -6.57 12.03
CA TYR A 196 -25.98 -7.84 12.73
C TYR A 196 -26.61 -7.82 14.13
N TRP A 197 -26.42 -6.75 14.91
CA TRP A 197 -27.01 -6.63 16.25
C TRP A 197 -28.30 -5.82 16.26
N ASN A 198 -28.43 -4.83 15.38
CA ASN A 198 -29.59 -3.94 15.36
C ASN A 198 -29.80 -3.34 13.96
N ASP A 199 -30.89 -3.74 13.34
CA ASP A 199 -31.39 -3.27 12.04
C ASP A 199 -32.46 -2.17 12.15
N LYS A 200 -32.91 -1.84 13.38
CA LYS A 200 -33.99 -0.88 13.64
C LYS A 200 -33.50 0.57 13.76
N ILE A 201 -32.27 0.76 14.20
CA ILE A 201 -31.66 2.09 14.32
C ILE A 201 -31.19 2.51 12.93
N ASN A 202 -31.50 3.75 12.56
CA ASN A 202 -31.02 4.33 11.31
C ASN A 202 -29.47 4.24 11.22
N SER A 203 -28.97 3.60 10.16
CA SER A 203 -27.54 3.41 9.87
C SER A 203 -26.71 4.69 9.99
N ASP A 204 -27.27 5.84 9.61
CA ASP A 204 -26.59 7.13 9.64
C ASP A 204 -26.24 7.58 11.07
N ALA A 205 -27.00 7.15 12.07
CA ALA A 205 -26.68 7.45 13.47
C ALA A 205 -25.34 6.82 13.86
N TRP A 206 -25.09 5.58 13.42
CA TRP A 206 -23.82 4.89 13.64
C TRP A 206 -22.69 5.48 12.82
N VAL A 207 -22.96 5.82 11.55
CA VAL A 207 -22.01 6.55 10.70
C VAL A 207 -21.59 7.85 11.36
N ALA A 208 -22.51 8.64 11.92
CA ALA A 208 -22.20 9.89 12.61
C ALA A 208 -21.24 9.67 13.80
N ILE A 209 -21.47 8.62 14.60
CA ILE A 209 -20.63 8.27 15.75
C ILE A 209 -19.20 7.91 15.28
N PHE A 210 -19.09 7.05 14.27
CA PHE A 210 -17.78 6.64 13.73
C PHE A 210 -17.05 7.77 13.03
N TYR A 211 -17.76 8.54 12.21
CA TYR A 211 -17.22 9.71 11.54
C TYR A 211 -16.68 10.73 12.54
N ALA A 212 -17.45 11.06 13.60
CA ALA A 212 -16.99 11.96 14.65
C ALA A 212 -15.77 11.42 15.39
N THR A 213 -15.75 10.12 15.68
CA THR A 213 -14.62 9.45 16.34
C THR A 213 -13.35 9.53 15.49
N ILE A 214 -13.46 9.24 14.18
CA ILE A 214 -12.34 9.29 13.22
C ILE A 214 -11.85 10.73 13.03
N ALA A 215 -12.78 11.69 12.92
CA ALA A 215 -12.45 13.10 12.80
C ALA A 215 -11.65 13.59 14.01
N LEU A 216 -12.10 13.25 15.23
CA LEU A 216 -11.39 13.60 16.46
C LEU A 216 -10.03 12.89 16.55
N ALA A 217 -9.96 11.59 16.20
CA ALA A 217 -8.72 10.82 16.21
C ALA A 217 -7.66 11.40 15.27
N ASN A 218 -8.06 11.86 14.07
CA ASN A 218 -7.14 12.47 13.10
C ASN A 218 -6.74 13.92 13.45
N MET A 219 -7.44 14.55 14.40
CA MET A 219 -7.02 15.82 14.99
C MET A 219 -5.99 15.63 16.11
N LEU A 220 -5.74 14.41 16.59
CA LEU A 220 -4.68 14.12 17.56
C LEU A 220 -3.29 14.12 16.90
N ASP A 221 -2.25 13.98 17.73
CA ASP A 221 -0.87 13.94 17.26
C ASP A 221 -0.56 12.62 16.51
N VAL A 222 0.34 12.69 15.53
CA VAL A 222 0.69 11.57 14.62
C VAL A 222 1.22 10.35 15.39
N LYS A 223 1.92 10.60 16.50
CA LYS A 223 2.42 9.53 17.37
C LYS A 223 1.29 8.75 18.04
N SER A 224 0.24 9.43 18.49
CA SER A 224 -0.94 8.79 19.07
C SER A 224 -1.69 7.94 18.05
N PHE A 225 -1.76 8.41 16.80
CA PHE A 225 -2.31 7.63 15.69
C PHE A 225 -1.53 6.31 15.51
N GLY A 226 -0.20 6.37 15.43
CA GLY A 226 0.65 5.19 15.22
C GLY A 226 0.50 4.11 16.30
N GLU A 227 0.45 4.50 17.57
CA GLU A 227 0.25 3.56 18.68
C GLU A 227 -1.19 3.00 18.72
N THR A 228 -2.20 3.82 18.40
CA THR A 228 -3.60 3.37 18.32
C THR A 228 -3.76 2.33 17.21
N GLU A 229 -3.23 2.63 16.02
CA GLU A 229 -3.30 1.73 14.88
C GLU A 229 -2.48 0.46 15.12
N PHE A 230 -1.36 0.54 15.85
CA PHE A 230 -0.65 -0.66 16.28
C PHE A 230 -1.56 -1.61 17.08
N VAL A 231 -2.28 -1.09 18.08
CA VAL A 231 -3.21 -1.89 18.89
C VAL A 231 -4.37 -2.45 18.04
N LEU A 232 -4.97 -1.63 17.19
CA LEU A 232 -6.07 -2.05 16.32
C LEU A 232 -5.63 -3.14 15.34
N SER A 233 -4.46 -3.00 14.72
CA SER A 233 -3.88 -4.00 13.83
C SER A 233 -3.51 -5.30 14.55
N MET A 234 -3.10 -5.25 15.82
CA MET A 234 -2.90 -6.47 16.63
C MET A 234 -4.20 -7.26 16.80
N ILE A 235 -5.33 -6.59 17.02
CA ILE A 235 -6.65 -7.25 17.10
C ILE A 235 -6.97 -7.96 15.78
N LYS A 236 -6.72 -7.33 14.62
CA LYS A 236 -6.91 -7.93 13.29
C LYS A 236 -6.05 -9.18 13.09
N ILE A 237 -4.76 -9.09 13.43
CA ILE A 237 -3.84 -10.23 13.28
C ILE A 237 -4.26 -11.40 14.17
N LEU A 238 -4.62 -11.13 15.44
CA LEU A 238 -5.10 -12.15 16.36
C LEU A 238 -6.41 -12.80 15.87
N SER A 239 -7.30 -12.02 15.26
CA SER A 239 -8.56 -12.55 14.72
C SER A 239 -8.35 -13.45 13.50
N ILE A 240 -7.40 -13.12 12.63
CA ILE A 240 -7.00 -13.97 11.51
C ILE A 240 -6.41 -15.29 12.01
N ILE A 241 -5.51 -15.25 12.99
CA ILE A 241 -4.94 -16.47 13.58
C ILE A 241 -6.03 -17.30 14.24
N GLY A 242 -6.90 -16.67 15.04
CA GLY A 242 -8.01 -17.32 15.73
C GLY A 242 -9.01 -17.95 14.76
N PHE A 243 -9.43 -17.23 13.71
CA PHE A 243 -10.32 -17.76 12.69
C PHE A 243 -9.65 -18.85 11.86
N THR A 244 -8.34 -18.76 11.61
CA THR A 244 -7.61 -19.83 10.89
C THR A 244 -7.67 -21.14 11.67
N ILE A 245 -7.35 -21.10 12.97
CA ILE A 245 -7.43 -22.28 13.85
C ILE A 245 -8.86 -22.81 13.86
N LEU A 246 -9.83 -21.92 14.09
CA LEU A 246 -11.24 -22.28 14.13
C LEU A 246 -11.73 -22.89 12.81
N GLY A 247 -11.38 -22.29 11.68
CA GLY A 247 -11.83 -22.74 10.37
C GLY A 247 -11.26 -24.10 10.01
N ILE A 248 -10.02 -24.40 10.41
CA ILE A 248 -9.45 -25.75 10.29
C ILE A 248 -10.25 -26.73 11.15
N VAL A 249 -10.52 -26.40 12.42
CA VAL A 249 -11.31 -27.25 13.33
C VAL A 249 -12.71 -27.53 12.78
N LEU A 250 -13.41 -26.49 12.31
CA LEU A 250 -14.75 -26.62 11.72
C LEU A 250 -14.72 -27.44 10.42
N SER A 251 -13.73 -27.21 9.55
CA SER A 251 -13.57 -27.96 8.29
C SER A 251 -13.32 -29.45 8.55
N CYS A 252 -12.55 -29.77 9.58
CA CYS A 252 -12.33 -31.14 10.05
C CYS A 252 -13.53 -31.75 10.81
N GLY A 253 -14.61 -30.99 11.06
CA GLY A 253 -15.82 -31.46 11.72
C GLY A 253 -15.86 -31.33 13.24
N GLY A 254 -14.97 -30.53 13.84
CA GLY A 254 -14.91 -30.25 15.27
C GLY A 254 -15.94 -29.24 15.79
N GLY A 255 -16.94 -28.87 14.98
CA GLY A 255 -18.03 -27.97 15.38
C GLY A 255 -19.18 -28.70 16.10
N PRO A 256 -20.05 -27.97 16.83
CA PRO A 256 -21.24 -28.52 17.49
C PRO A 256 -22.16 -29.39 16.63
N HIS A 257 -22.30 -29.09 15.33
CA HIS A 257 -23.11 -29.91 14.43
C HIS A 257 -22.43 -31.24 14.05
N GLY A 258 -21.13 -31.35 14.27
CA GLY A 258 -20.32 -32.48 13.82
C GLY A 258 -20.28 -32.63 12.29
N GLY A 259 -19.42 -33.55 11.83
CA GLY A 259 -19.33 -33.93 10.42
C GLY A 259 -18.23 -33.19 9.66
N TYR A 260 -17.45 -33.96 8.89
CA TYR A 260 -16.38 -33.43 8.05
C TYR A 260 -16.98 -32.59 6.92
N ILE A 261 -16.63 -31.29 6.89
CA ILE A 261 -17.05 -30.38 5.82
C ILE A 261 -16.03 -30.45 4.69
N GLY A 262 -14.73 -30.30 4.99
CA GLY A 262 -13.65 -30.36 4.02
C GLY A 262 -13.91 -29.49 2.78
N GLY A 263 -14.00 -30.13 1.62
CA GLY A 263 -14.33 -29.49 0.34
C GLY A 263 -15.80 -29.55 -0.05
N LYS A 264 -16.74 -29.79 0.88
CA LYS A 264 -18.17 -29.98 0.56
C LYS A 264 -18.72 -28.88 -0.36
N TYR A 265 -18.49 -27.62 -0.01
CA TYR A 265 -18.96 -26.47 -0.78
C TYR A 265 -18.19 -26.22 -2.10
N TRP A 266 -17.04 -26.87 -2.28
CA TRP A 266 -16.35 -26.94 -3.57
C TRP A 266 -17.00 -27.93 -4.53
N HIS A 267 -17.85 -28.84 -4.05
CA HIS A 267 -18.60 -29.80 -4.86
C HIS A 267 -20.07 -29.43 -5.00
N ASP A 268 -20.70 -28.93 -3.93
CA ASP A 268 -22.12 -28.54 -3.89
C ASP A 268 -22.28 -27.23 -3.09
N PRO A 269 -22.59 -26.07 -3.72
CA PRO A 269 -23.10 -25.91 -5.08
C PRO A 269 -22.03 -25.99 -6.19
N GLY A 270 -20.75 -26.02 -5.82
CA GLY A 270 -19.64 -26.21 -6.75
C GLY A 270 -18.54 -25.16 -6.62
N ALA A 271 -17.36 -25.50 -7.16
CA ALA A 271 -16.15 -24.70 -7.06
C ALA A 271 -16.24 -23.35 -7.78
N PHE A 272 -17.00 -23.30 -8.87
CA PHE A 272 -17.22 -22.12 -9.71
C PHE A 272 -18.71 -21.85 -9.87
N VAL A 273 -19.12 -20.60 -9.71
CA VAL A 273 -20.51 -20.20 -9.92
C VAL A 273 -20.80 -20.05 -11.41
N GLY A 274 -21.83 -20.74 -11.92
CA GLY A 274 -22.25 -20.69 -13.32
C GLY A 274 -22.62 -22.06 -13.89
N HIS A 275 -23.51 -22.07 -14.88
CA HIS A 275 -24.05 -23.29 -15.49
C HIS A 275 -23.22 -23.81 -16.68
N SER A 276 -22.33 -22.98 -17.21
CA SER A 276 -21.41 -23.31 -18.31
C SER A 276 -20.00 -22.77 -18.03
N SER A 277 -18.99 -23.35 -18.67
CA SER A 277 -17.60 -22.92 -18.52
C SER A 277 -17.38 -21.44 -18.85
N GLY A 278 -18.14 -20.89 -19.81
CA GLY A 278 -18.10 -19.46 -20.15
C GLY A 278 -18.64 -18.59 -19.00
N THR A 279 -19.75 -18.98 -18.37
CA THR A 279 -20.29 -18.24 -17.21
C THR A 279 -19.42 -18.38 -15.97
N GLN A 280 -18.79 -19.55 -15.76
CA GLN A 280 -17.84 -19.80 -14.67
C GLN A 280 -16.58 -18.95 -14.82
N PHE A 281 -16.02 -18.88 -16.03
CA PHE A 281 -14.88 -18.02 -16.33
C PHE A 281 -15.22 -16.53 -16.15
N LYS A 282 -16.43 -16.12 -16.55
CA LYS A 282 -16.93 -14.76 -16.31
C LYS A 282 -17.07 -14.47 -14.81
N GLY A 283 -17.50 -15.45 -14.01
CA GLY A 283 -17.53 -15.40 -12.55
C GLY A 283 -16.13 -15.15 -11.97
N LEU A 284 -15.13 -15.90 -12.43
CA LEU A 284 -13.72 -15.68 -12.10
C LEU A 284 -13.29 -14.25 -12.46
N CYS A 285 -13.50 -13.81 -13.70
CA CYS A 285 -13.15 -12.45 -14.13
C CYS A 285 -13.81 -11.33 -13.31
N SER A 286 -14.99 -11.57 -12.72
CA SER A 286 -15.71 -10.56 -11.92
C SER A 286 -15.06 -10.29 -10.55
N VAL A 287 -14.20 -11.19 -10.07
CA VAL A 287 -13.64 -11.16 -8.73
C VAL A 287 -12.31 -10.39 -8.65
N PHE A 288 -11.60 -10.22 -9.77
CA PHE A 288 -10.27 -9.60 -9.79
C PHE A 288 -10.21 -8.17 -9.21
N VAL A 289 -11.21 -7.31 -9.49
CA VAL A 289 -11.23 -5.94 -8.96
C VAL A 289 -11.36 -5.96 -7.44
N THR A 290 -12.18 -6.86 -6.92
CA THR A 290 -12.35 -7.08 -5.48
C THR A 290 -11.05 -7.60 -4.84
N ALA A 291 -10.37 -8.53 -5.51
CA ALA A 291 -9.07 -9.02 -5.06
C ALA A 291 -8.03 -7.90 -5.03
N ALA A 292 -7.95 -7.07 -6.08
CA ALA A 292 -7.04 -5.93 -6.14
C ALA A 292 -7.34 -4.89 -5.05
N PHE A 293 -8.60 -4.53 -4.86
CA PHE A 293 -9.04 -3.65 -3.77
C PHE A 293 -8.58 -4.16 -2.39
N SER A 294 -8.72 -5.46 -2.16
CA SER A 294 -8.39 -6.07 -0.86
C SER A 294 -6.90 -6.01 -0.51
N TYR A 295 -6.03 -5.93 -1.51
CA TYR A 295 -4.60 -5.75 -1.30
C TYR A 295 -4.16 -4.28 -1.26
N SER A 296 -5.07 -3.33 -1.50
CA SER A 296 -4.76 -1.91 -1.49
C SER A 296 -4.24 -1.45 -0.12
N GLY A 297 -3.42 -0.40 -0.09
CA GLY A 297 -2.79 0.11 1.13
C GLY A 297 -1.46 -0.57 1.45
N ILE A 298 -1.14 -1.71 0.83
CA ILE A 298 0.19 -2.33 0.98
C ILE A 298 1.32 -1.42 0.50
N GLU A 299 1.09 -0.59 -0.52
CA GLU A 299 2.05 0.41 -1.01
C GLU A 299 2.39 1.48 0.04
N MET A 300 1.53 1.70 1.05
CA MET A 300 1.84 2.59 2.17
C MET A 300 3.05 2.13 2.97
N THR A 301 3.38 0.82 2.95
CA THR A 301 4.61 0.30 3.56
C THR A 301 5.82 1.00 2.99
N ALA A 302 5.88 1.16 1.66
CA ALA A 302 7.03 1.76 0.99
C ALA A 302 7.05 3.28 1.16
N VAL A 303 5.88 3.94 1.10
CA VAL A 303 5.77 5.39 1.34
C VAL A 303 6.23 5.73 2.76
N SER A 304 5.70 5.02 3.76
CA SER A 304 6.00 5.27 5.16
C SER A 304 7.42 4.84 5.52
N ALA A 305 7.98 3.84 4.83
CA ALA A 305 9.37 3.44 5.02
C ALA A 305 10.37 4.50 4.52
N ALA A 306 9.96 5.43 3.64
CA ALA A 306 10.76 6.62 3.32
C ALA A 306 10.91 7.57 4.53
N GLU A 307 9.96 7.54 5.48
CA GLU A 307 10.00 8.30 6.74
C GLU A 307 10.78 7.57 7.86
N SER A 308 11.35 6.39 7.57
CA SER A 308 12.15 5.64 8.55
C SER A 308 13.59 6.17 8.65
N LYS A 309 14.26 5.90 9.79
CA LYS A 309 15.65 6.32 10.03
C LYS A 309 16.64 5.77 9.00
N ASN A 310 16.43 4.52 8.56
CA ASN A 310 17.28 3.82 7.59
C ASN A 310 16.44 3.24 6.43
N PRO A 311 15.97 4.07 5.47
CA PRO A 311 15.09 3.61 4.39
C PRO A 311 15.71 2.48 3.56
N ARG A 312 17.04 2.51 3.35
CA ARG A 312 17.79 1.50 2.58
C ARG A 312 17.54 0.08 3.05
N GLU A 313 17.56 -0.14 4.36
CA GLU A 313 17.35 -1.47 4.94
C GLU A 313 15.89 -1.72 5.30
N THR A 314 15.18 -0.66 5.69
CA THR A 314 13.83 -0.76 6.20
C THR A 314 12.82 -1.01 5.08
N ILE A 315 12.96 -0.31 3.94
CA ILE A 315 12.04 -0.45 2.81
C ILE A 315 11.95 -1.92 2.36
N PRO A 316 13.06 -2.61 1.98
CA PRO A 316 12.94 -3.96 1.43
C PRO A 316 12.42 -4.97 2.44
N LYS A 317 12.90 -4.90 3.69
CA LYS A 317 12.48 -5.80 4.77
C LYS A 317 10.99 -5.63 5.09
N ALA A 318 10.52 -4.38 5.19
CA ALA A 318 9.12 -4.09 5.47
C ALA A 318 8.23 -4.55 4.31
N ALA A 319 8.59 -4.22 3.07
CA ALA A 319 7.80 -4.58 1.89
C ALA A 319 7.59 -6.10 1.76
N LYS A 320 8.65 -6.91 1.89
CA LYS A 320 8.53 -8.38 1.79
C LYS A 320 7.72 -8.98 2.94
N ARG A 321 7.98 -8.53 4.18
CA ARG A 321 7.28 -9.04 5.37
C ARG A 321 5.79 -8.71 5.33
N THR A 322 5.45 -7.46 5.00
CA THR A 322 4.05 -7.04 4.82
C THR A 322 3.38 -7.87 3.74
N PHE A 323 4.03 -8.04 2.57
CA PHE A 323 3.48 -8.83 1.47
C PHE A 323 3.10 -10.25 1.90
N TRP A 324 4.02 -10.98 2.55
CA TRP A 324 3.75 -12.35 2.98
C TRP A 324 2.72 -12.43 4.09
N LEU A 325 2.76 -11.50 5.05
CA LEU A 325 1.79 -11.46 6.14
C LEU A 325 0.36 -11.27 5.59
N ILE A 326 0.17 -10.30 4.69
CA ILE A 326 -1.13 -10.01 4.09
C ILE A 326 -1.56 -11.16 3.17
N THR A 327 -0.69 -11.61 2.26
CA THR A 327 -1.01 -12.67 1.29
C THR A 327 -1.36 -13.99 1.97
N ALA A 328 -0.56 -14.43 2.96
CA ALA A 328 -0.84 -15.65 3.70
C ALA A 328 -2.17 -15.54 4.46
N SER A 329 -2.42 -14.39 5.10
CA SER A 329 -3.69 -14.13 5.79
C SER A 329 -4.88 -14.25 4.84
N TYR A 330 -4.84 -13.58 3.69
CA TYR A 330 -5.90 -13.65 2.69
C TYR A 330 -6.10 -15.06 2.17
N VAL A 331 -5.07 -15.68 1.58
CA VAL A 331 -5.21 -16.99 0.93
C VAL A 331 -5.71 -18.06 1.91
N THR A 332 -5.20 -18.06 3.15
CA THR A 332 -5.65 -19.01 4.17
C THR A 332 -7.10 -18.78 4.57
N ILE A 333 -7.49 -17.54 4.91
CA ILE A 333 -8.86 -17.23 5.36
C ILE A 333 -9.87 -17.49 4.23
N LEU A 334 -9.56 -17.09 3.00
CA LEU A 334 -10.44 -17.28 1.84
C LEU A 334 -10.62 -18.76 1.49
N THR A 335 -9.55 -19.56 1.60
CA THR A 335 -9.65 -21.01 1.41
C THR A 335 -10.58 -21.63 2.44
N LEU A 336 -10.44 -21.23 3.71
CA LEU A 336 -11.31 -21.69 4.79
C LEU A 336 -12.76 -21.24 4.60
N ILE A 337 -12.99 -19.98 4.22
CA ILE A 337 -14.33 -19.47 3.88
C ILE A 337 -14.95 -20.30 2.76
N GLY A 338 -14.21 -20.58 1.69
CA GLY A 338 -14.69 -21.40 0.58
C GLY A 338 -15.01 -22.85 0.98
N CYS A 339 -14.38 -23.36 2.04
CA CYS A 339 -14.71 -24.65 2.63
C CYS A 339 -15.93 -24.62 3.57
N LEU A 340 -16.22 -23.48 4.21
CA LEU A 340 -17.16 -23.37 5.32
C LEU A 340 -18.48 -22.66 4.97
N VAL A 341 -18.52 -21.95 3.85
CA VAL A 341 -19.68 -21.18 3.41
C VAL A 341 -20.04 -21.54 1.98
N PRO A 342 -21.28 -21.98 1.70
CA PRO A 342 -21.72 -22.22 0.33
C PRO A 342 -21.87 -20.89 -0.43
N SER A 343 -21.47 -20.85 -1.70
CA SER A 343 -21.57 -19.62 -2.51
C SER A 343 -23.00 -19.14 -2.78
N ASN A 344 -23.99 -20.00 -2.59
CA ASN A 344 -25.41 -19.67 -2.68
C ASN A 344 -26.07 -19.37 -1.31
N ASP A 345 -25.30 -19.12 -0.25
CA ASP A 345 -25.86 -18.70 1.04
C ASP A 345 -26.53 -17.31 0.89
N PRO A 346 -27.83 -17.16 1.23
CA PRO A 346 -28.55 -15.91 1.04
C PRO A 346 -28.05 -14.76 1.92
N ARG A 347 -27.27 -15.05 2.97
CA ARG A 347 -26.67 -14.02 3.84
C ARG A 347 -25.42 -13.38 3.22
N LEU A 348 -24.86 -13.97 2.16
CA LEU A 348 -23.77 -13.33 1.45
C LEU A 348 -24.28 -12.05 0.78
N LEU A 349 -23.43 -11.02 0.78
CA LEU A 349 -23.62 -9.85 -0.07
C LEU A 349 -23.66 -10.32 -1.52
N ASN A 350 -24.84 -10.46 -2.11
CA ASN A 350 -25.02 -10.54 -3.55
C ASN A 350 -25.89 -9.35 -3.94
N GLY A 351 -25.76 -8.81 -5.15
CA GLY A 351 -26.50 -7.62 -5.59
C GLY A 351 -28.03 -7.75 -5.51
N SER A 352 -28.54 -8.95 -5.19
CA SER A 352 -29.96 -9.29 -5.00
C SER A 352 -30.37 -9.43 -3.53
N SER A 353 -29.42 -9.59 -2.60
CA SER A 353 -29.68 -9.74 -1.17
C SER A 353 -30.11 -8.40 -0.60
N SER A 354 -31.14 -8.39 0.24
CA SER A 354 -31.39 -7.22 1.07
C SER A 354 -30.15 -6.96 1.93
N VAL A 355 -29.78 -5.70 2.10
CA VAL A 355 -28.65 -5.32 2.97
C VAL A 355 -28.86 -5.86 4.39
N ASP A 356 -30.11 -6.06 4.79
CA ASP A 356 -30.47 -6.61 6.10
C ASP A 356 -30.10 -8.09 6.26
N ALA A 357 -29.88 -8.82 5.16
CA ALA A 357 -29.36 -10.19 5.19
C ALA A 357 -27.82 -10.26 5.12
N ALA A 358 -27.15 -9.17 4.74
CA ALA A 358 -25.71 -9.15 4.50
C ALA A 358 -24.92 -9.44 5.79
N SER A 359 -24.22 -10.57 5.81
CA SER A 359 -23.28 -10.95 6.87
C SER A 359 -21.91 -11.26 6.28
N SER A 360 -20.86 -10.99 7.06
CA SER A 360 -19.52 -11.39 6.68
C SER A 360 -19.44 -12.92 6.52
N PRO A 361 -18.76 -13.45 5.49
CA PRO A 361 -18.55 -14.89 5.35
C PRO A 361 -17.86 -15.52 6.57
N LEU A 362 -17.04 -14.77 7.31
CA LEU A 362 -16.44 -15.27 8.54
C LEU A 362 -17.49 -15.49 9.63
N VAL A 363 -18.44 -14.56 9.78
CA VAL A 363 -19.55 -14.69 10.72
C VAL A 363 -20.45 -15.86 10.30
N ILE A 364 -20.80 -15.94 9.03
CA ILE A 364 -21.59 -17.04 8.44
C ILE A 364 -20.92 -18.40 8.69
N ALA A 365 -19.61 -18.52 8.49
CA ALA A 365 -18.88 -19.76 8.74
C ALA A 365 -19.00 -20.24 10.20
N ILE A 366 -18.94 -19.31 11.16
CA ILE A 366 -19.05 -19.62 12.59
C ILE A 366 -20.48 -20.03 12.95
N GLU A 367 -21.48 -19.32 12.40
CA GLU A 367 -22.89 -19.62 12.57
C GLU A 367 -23.25 -20.98 11.97
N ASN A 368 -22.77 -21.29 10.76
CA ASN A 368 -22.93 -22.60 10.12
C ASN A 368 -22.26 -23.72 10.90
N GLY A 369 -21.19 -23.42 11.64
CA GLY A 369 -20.57 -24.33 12.59
C GLY A 369 -21.42 -24.61 13.84
N GLY A 370 -22.44 -23.79 14.13
CA GLY A 370 -23.32 -23.93 15.30
C GLY A 370 -22.75 -23.33 16.59
N ILE A 371 -21.68 -22.51 16.50
CA ILE A 371 -21.02 -21.94 17.67
C ILE A 371 -21.76 -20.68 18.14
N LYS A 372 -22.16 -20.67 19.42
CA LYS A 372 -22.86 -19.52 20.03
C LYS A 372 -21.86 -18.47 20.54
N GLY A 373 -22.21 -17.19 20.44
CA GLY A 373 -21.44 -16.05 20.97
C GLY A 373 -20.23 -15.63 20.12
N LEU A 374 -19.50 -16.58 19.54
CA LEU A 374 -18.36 -16.31 18.68
C LEU A 374 -18.71 -15.53 17.39
N PRO A 375 -19.88 -15.71 16.74
CA PRO A 375 -20.31 -14.85 15.64
C PRO A 375 -20.35 -13.37 16.01
N SER A 376 -20.90 -13.04 17.19
CA SER A 376 -20.97 -11.68 17.73
C SER A 376 -19.57 -11.11 18.00
N LEU A 377 -18.66 -11.91 18.59
CA LEU A 377 -17.26 -11.48 18.79
C LEU A 377 -16.56 -11.19 17.47
N MET A 378 -16.71 -12.08 16.47
CA MET A 378 -16.13 -11.88 15.14
C MET A 378 -16.69 -10.62 14.49
N ASN A 379 -18.00 -10.40 14.57
CA ASN A 379 -18.65 -9.21 14.03
C ASN A 379 -18.13 -7.91 14.70
N ALA A 380 -17.87 -7.94 16.02
CA ALA A 380 -17.23 -6.82 16.73
C ALA A 380 -15.81 -6.56 16.24
N ILE A 381 -15.03 -7.60 15.98
CA ILE A 381 -13.69 -7.44 15.42
C ILE A 381 -13.73 -6.88 14.00
N ILE A 382 -14.68 -7.32 13.17
CA ILE A 382 -14.87 -6.78 11.82
C ILE A 382 -15.19 -5.29 11.88
N LEU A 383 -16.08 -4.89 12.79
CA LEU A 383 -16.43 -3.48 13.01
C LEU A 383 -15.21 -2.64 13.40
N ILE A 384 -14.40 -3.14 14.35
CA ILE A 384 -13.14 -2.50 14.74
C ILE A 384 -12.18 -2.41 13.55
N ALA A 385 -12.13 -3.45 12.72
CA ALA A 385 -11.23 -3.51 11.58
C ALA A 385 -11.57 -2.50 10.48
N VAL A 386 -12.85 -2.37 10.11
CA VAL A 386 -13.30 -1.38 9.10
C VAL A 386 -13.17 0.05 9.60
N VAL A 387 -13.48 0.32 10.88
CA VAL A 387 -13.26 1.65 11.49
C VAL A 387 -11.77 1.99 11.56
N SER A 388 -10.91 1.00 11.79
CA SER A 388 -9.45 1.17 11.73
C SER A 388 -8.96 1.49 10.31
N VAL A 389 -9.46 0.81 9.26
CA VAL A 389 -9.14 1.20 7.87
C VAL A 389 -9.64 2.60 7.57
N ALA A 390 -10.85 2.96 8.00
CA ALA A 390 -11.40 4.31 7.81
C ALA A 390 -10.50 5.39 8.43
N ASN A 391 -9.97 5.14 9.63
CA ASN A 391 -8.99 6.00 10.28
C ASN A 391 -7.67 6.09 9.49
N SER A 392 -7.15 4.95 9.04
CA SER A 392 -5.96 4.88 8.19
C SER A 392 -6.14 5.54 6.82
N ALA A 393 -7.35 5.55 6.27
CA ALA A 393 -7.67 6.23 5.02
C ALA A 393 -7.51 7.75 5.14
N VAL A 394 -7.95 8.36 6.24
CA VAL A 394 -7.75 9.81 6.48
C VAL A 394 -6.26 10.14 6.59
N TYR A 395 -5.51 9.30 7.30
CA TYR A 395 -4.06 9.42 7.38
C TYR A 395 -3.43 9.34 5.98
N ALA A 396 -3.65 8.25 5.25
CA ALA A 396 -3.06 8.01 3.93
C ALA A 396 -3.43 9.10 2.92
N CYS A 397 -4.72 9.43 2.82
CA CYS A 397 -5.26 10.42 1.90
C CYS A 397 -4.60 11.79 2.11
N SER A 398 -4.49 12.22 3.36
CA SER A 398 -3.93 13.52 3.70
C SER A 398 -2.44 13.64 3.34
N ARG A 399 -1.65 12.58 3.53
CA ARG A 399 -0.22 12.56 3.13
C ARG A 399 -0.07 12.47 1.62
N CYS A 400 -0.92 11.70 0.95
CA CYS A 400 -0.97 11.65 -0.51
C CYS A 400 -1.27 13.04 -1.10
N MET A 401 -2.21 13.79 -0.52
CA MET A 401 -2.52 15.16 -0.94
C MET A 401 -1.35 16.12 -0.75
N VAL A 402 -0.66 16.06 0.39
CA VAL A 402 0.55 16.87 0.63
C VAL A 402 1.59 16.58 -0.43
N ALA A 403 1.89 15.29 -0.66
CA ALA A 403 2.83 14.84 -1.69
C ALA A 403 2.46 15.33 -3.10
N MET A 404 1.20 15.20 -3.48
CA MET A 404 0.70 15.67 -4.78
C MET A 404 0.73 17.20 -4.90
N ALA A 405 0.51 17.93 -3.80
CA ALA A 405 0.63 19.38 -3.76
C ALA A 405 2.09 19.85 -3.86
N HIS A 406 3.06 19.09 -3.32
CA HIS A 406 4.49 19.36 -3.49
C HIS A 406 4.93 19.27 -4.96
N ILE A 407 4.46 18.26 -5.70
CA ILE A 407 4.79 18.10 -7.13
C ILE A 407 3.91 18.93 -8.08
N GLY A 408 3.02 19.77 -7.54
CA GLY A 408 2.19 20.67 -8.34
C GLY A 408 0.94 20.03 -8.97
N ASN A 409 0.59 18.78 -8.65
CA ASN A 409 -0.66 18.15 -9.10
C ASN A 409 -1.89 18.69 -8.36
N LEU A 410 -1.71 19.26 -7.17
CA LEU A 410 -2.79 19.83 -6.36
C LEU A 410 -2.45 21.25 -5.91
N PRO A 411 -3.45 22.06 -5.53
CA PRO A 411 -3.24 23.42 -5.04
C PRO A 411 -2.26 23.48 -3.86
N LYS A 412 -1.34 24.46 -3.88
CA LYS A 412 -0.27 24.63 -2.88
C LYS A 412 -0.76 24.74 -1.43
N PHE A 413 -2.01 25.16 -1.18
CA PHE A 413 -2.52 25.24 0.19
C PHE A 413 -2.65 23.87 0.88
N LEU A 414 -2.76 22.77 0.12
CA LEU A 414 -2.83 21.40 0.66
C LEU A 414 -1.48 20.88 1.15
N ASN A 415 -0.38 21.51 0.74
CA ASN A 415 0.98 21.20 1.20
C ASN A 415 1.18 21.62 2.68
N ARG A 416 0.40 22.57 3.20
CA ARG A 416 0.63 23.14 4.53
C ARG A 416 0.49 22.09 5.65
N VAL A 417 1.60 21.80 6.32
CA VAL A 417 1.68 20.99 7.54
C VAL A 417 1.79 21.90 8.77
N ASP A 418 1.05 21.60 9.83
CA ASP A 418 1.14 22.35 11.09
C ASP A 418 2.36 21.96 11.94
N LYS A 419 2.55 22.64 13.08
CA LYS A 419 3.70 22.39 13.99
C LYS A 419 3.71 21.00 14.63
N ARG A 420 2.61 20.25 14.57
CA ARG A 420 2.49 18.87 15.08
C ARG A 420 2.63 17.83 13.95
N GLY A 421 3.05 18.25 12.75
CA GLY A 421 3.18 17.34 11.61
C GLY A 421 1.85 16.97 10.94
N ARG A 422 0.75 17.69 11.23
CA ARG A 422 -0.59 17.37 10.71
C ARG A 422 -0.93 18.26 9.50
N PRO A 423 -1.27 17.69 8.34
CA PRO A 423 -1.75 18.43 7.19
C PRO A 423 -3.25 18.74 7.31
N MET A 424 -3.60 19.71 8.16
CA MET A 424 -5.00 19.98 8.53
C MET A 424 -5.92 20.26 7.33
N ASN A 425 -5.45 21.01 6.33
CA ASN A 425 -6.24 21.30 5.13
C ASN A 425 -6.60 20.03 4.36
N ALA A 426 -5.65 19.10 4.26
CA ALA A 426 -5.86 17.82 3.59
C ALA A 426 -6.78 16.92 4.42
N ILE A 427 -6.60 16.87 5.74
CA ILE A 427 -7.49 16.11 6.65
C ILE A 427 -8.94 16.60 6.54
N LEU A 428 -9.17 17.92 6.61
CA LEU A 428 -10.50 18.51 6.50
C LEU A 428 -11.15 18.22 5.15
N LEU A 429 -10.37 18.23 4.07
CA LEU A 429 -10.86 17.86 2.75
C LEU A 429 -11.26 16.38 2.69
N THR A 430 -10.44 15.46 3.21
CA THR A 430 -10.81 14.04 3.29
C THR A 430 -12.07 13.82 4.12
N LEU A 431 -12.18 14.49 5.28
CA LEU A 431 -13.37 14.42 6.12
C LEU A 431 -14.61 14.94 5.39
N PHE A 432 -14.51 16.05 4.65
CA PHE A 432 -15.61 16.55 3.82
C PHE A 432 -16.12 15.51 2.82
N PHE A 433 -15.24 14.80 2.11
CA PHE A 433 -15.64 13.68 1.25
C PHE A 433 -16.18 12.48 2.04
N GLY A 434 -15.70 12.29 3.27
CA GLY A 434 -16.24 11.33 4.23
C GLY A 434 -17.72 11.51 4.55
N LEU A 435 -18.29 12.71 4.37
CA LEU A 435 -19.73 12.96 4.53
C LEU A 435 -20.58 12.18 3.51
N LEU A 436 -20.00 11.66 2.43
CA LEU A 436 -20.69 10.73 1.53
C LEU A 436 -21.12 9.43 2.23
N SER A 437 -20.56 9.11 3.41
CA SER A 437 -20.96 7.95 4.23
C SER A 437 -22.40 8.00 4.73
N PHE A 438 -23.01 9.19 4.82
CA PHE A 438 -24.43 9.37 5.20
C PHE A 438 -25.41 8.85 4.13
N VAL A 439 -24.91 8.22 3.06
CA VAL A 439 -25.71 7.38 2.19
C VAL A 439 -26.05 6.02 2.82
N ALA A 440 -25.49 5.70 4.01
CA ALA A 440 -25.70 4.45 4.70
C ALA A 440 -27.16 4.16 5.07
N ALA A 441 -28.00 5.18 5.24
CA ALA A 441 -29.45 5.02 5.44
C ALA A 441 -30.26 5.05 4.14
N SER A 442 -29.63 5.26 2.98
CA SER A 442 -30.31 5.27 1.69
C SER A 442 -30.71 3.86 1.27
N ASP A 443 -31.86 3.74 0.60
CA ASP A 443 -32.27 2.51 -0.08
C ASP A 443 -31.26 2.05 -1.15
N LYS A 444 -30.33 2.95 -1.55
CA LYS A 444 -29.25 2.69 -2.50
C LYS A 444 -27.89 2.40 -1.84
N GLN A 445 -27.86 2.07 -0.55
CA GLN A 445 -26.62 1.79 0.19
C GLN A 445 -25.72 0.74 -0.49
N ALA A 446 -26.29 -0.39 -0.92
CA ALA A 446 -25.53 -1.48 -1.56
C ALA A 446 -24.97 -1.09 -2.94
N GLU A 447 -25.76 -0.35 -3.71
CA GLU A 447 -25.36 0.19 -5.01
C GLU A 447 -24.16 1.12 -4.81
N VAL A 448 -24.29 2.13 -3.95
CA VAL A 448 -23.18 3.07 -3.69
C VAL A 448 -21.94 2.37 -3.15
N PHE A 449 -22.10 1.40 -2.25
CA PHE A 449 -20.99 0.57 -1.79
C PHE A 449 -20.25 -0.14 -2.94
N THR A 450 -20.98 -0.64 -3.93
CA THR A 450 -20.43 -1.29 -5.14
C THR A 450 -19.67 -0.28 -6.00
N TRP A 451 -20.24 0.90 -6.26
CA TRP A 451 -19.58 1.99 -6.98
C TRP A 451 -18.25 2.41 -6.32
N LEU A 452 -18.25 2.64 -5.00
CA LEU A 452 -17.05 3.06 -4.28
C LEU A 452 -15.98 1.97 -4.27
N SER A 453 -16.39 0.70 -4.12
CA SER A 453 -15.49 -0.45 -4.13
C SER A 453 -14.85 -0.66 -5.50
N ALA A 454 -15.63 -0.58 -6.58
CA ALA A 454 -15.14 -0.72 -7.94
C ALA A 454 -14.17 0.41 -8.33
N LEU A 455 -14.51 1.66 -7.98
CA LEU A 455 -13.62 2.81 -8.19
C LEU A 455 -12.29 2.61 -7.47
N SER A 456 -12.32 2.13 -6.23
CA SER A 456 -11.11 1.89 -5.42
C SER A 456 -10.27 0.74 -5.97
N GLY A 457 -10.89 -0.38 -6.35
CA GLY A 457 -10.16 -1.53 -6.92
C GLY A 457 -9.47 -1.20 -8.24
N LEU A 458 -10.16 -0.50 -9.15
CA LEU A 458 -9.57 -0.11 -10.43
C LEU A 458 -8.48 0.97 -10.28
N SER A 459 -8.67 1.94 -9.39
CA SER A 459 -7.65 2.96 -9.10
C SER A 459 -6.36 2.33 -8.57
N THR A 460 -6.48 1.29 -7.75
CA THR A 460 -5.35 0.50 -7.25
C THR A 460 -4.62 -0.21 -8.40
N ILE A 461 -5.36 -0.81 -9.34
CA ILE A 461 -4.79 -1.46 -10.53
C ILE A 461 -3.99 -0.46 -11.37
N PHE A 462 -4.53 0.73 -11.65
CA PHE A 462 -3.80 1.76 -12.41
C PHE A 462 -2.53 2.23 -11.70
N CYS A 463 -2.59 2.42 -10.38
CA CYS A 463 -1.43 2.78 -9.56
C CYS A 463 -0.33 1.72 -9.67
N TRP A 464 -0.68 0.44 -9.50
CA TRP A 464 0.30 -0.65 -9.57
C TRP A 464 0.87 -0.86 -10.98
N MET A 465 0.06 -0.65 -12.02
CA MET A 465 0.54 -0.61 -13.41
C MET A 465 1.56 0.53 -13.60
N ALA A 466 1.27 1.73 -13.08
CA ALA A 466 2.16 2.88 -13.16
C ALA A 466 3.49 2.66 -12.41
N ILE A 467 3.46 1.99 -11.25
CA ILE A 467 4.67 1.60 -10.51
C ILE A 467 5.54 0.65 -11.33
N ASN A 468 4.95 -0.42 -11.88
CA ASN A 468 5.69 -1.37 -12.71
C ASN A 468 6.27 -0.71 -13.97
N LEU A 469 5.48 0.13 -14.65
CA LEU A 469 5.93 0.86 -15.82
C LEU A 469 7.06 1.86 -15.50
N SER A 470 6.96 2.55 -14.37
CA SER A 470 8.01 3.45 -13.86
C SER A 470 9.32 2.69 -13.62
N HIS A 471 9.26 1.50 -13.01
CA HIS A 471 10.45 0.68 -12.77
C HIS A 471 11.06 0.13 -14.07
N ILE A 472 10.23 -0.29 -15.04
CA ILE A 472 10.71 -0.69 -16.37
C ILE A 472 11.48 0.45 -17.03
N ARG A 473 10.91 1.66 -17.05
CA ARG A 473 11.54 2.83 -17.68
C ARG A 473 12.79 3.30 -16.94
N PHE A 474 12.77 3.31 -15.61
CA PHE A 474 13.94 3.58 -14.78
C PHE A 474 15.12 2.67 -15.14
N ARG A 475 14.90 1.35 -15.20
CA ARG A 475 15.92 0.38 -15.57
C ARG A 475 16.41 0.53 -17.01
N GLN A 476 15.53 0.92 -17.93
CA GLN A 476 15.90 1.23 -19.31
C GLN A 476 16.78 2.49 -19.38
N ALA A 477 16.45 3.54 -18.64
CA ALA A 477 17.23 4.77 -18.58
C ALA A 477 18.61 4.53 -17.95
N MET A 478 18.69 3.77 -16.85
CA MET A 478 19.98 3.35 -16.27
C MET A 478 20.87 2.67 -17.31
N LYS A 479 20.29 1.78 -18.14
CA LYS A 479 21.03 1.08 -19.19
C LYS A 479 21.51 2.03 -20.30
N VAL A 480 20.69 3.00 -20.70
CA VAL A 480 21.02 3.98 -21.74
C VAL A 480 22.07 4.98 -21.25
N GLN A 481 22.02 5.37 -19.97
CA GLN A 481 22.97 6.28 -19.33
C GLN A 481 24.18 5.56 -18.71
N GLU A 482 24.44 4.32 -19.12
CA GLU A 482 25.60 3.50 -18.71
C GLU A 482 25.79 3.35 -17.19
N ARG A 483 24.69 3.37 -16.43
CA ARG A 483 24.67 3.21 -14.97
C ARG A 483 24.64 1.74 -14.57
N SER A 484 25.51 1.35 -13.63
CA SER A 484 25.54 -0.01 -13.08
C SER A 484 24.34 -0.27 -12.16
N LEU A 485 23.96 -1.54 -11.97
CA LEU A 485 22.98 -1.88 -10.93
C LEU A 485 23.58 -1.84 -9.51
N ASP A 486 24.91 -1.81 -9.40
CA ASP A 486 25.62 -1.77 -8.12
C ASP A 486 25.46 -0.45 -7.37
N GLU A 487 25.07 0.63 -8.07
CA GLU A 487 24.75 1.93 -7.46
C GLU A 487 23.34 1.95 -6.81
N LEU A 488 22.59 0.85 -6.86
CA LEU A 488 21.28 0.77 -6.25
C LEU A 488 21.38 0.28 -4.79
N PRO A 489 20.75 0.99 -3.83
CA PRO A 489 20.71 0.55 -2.44
C PRO A 489 19.95 -0.77 -2.27
N PHE A 490 18.97 -1.03 -3.13
CA PHE A 490 18.21 -2.28 -3.19
C PHE A 490 17.97 -2.66 -4.65
N ILE A 491 18.00 -3.96 -4.95
CA ILE A 491 17.77 -4.52 -6.28
C ILE A 491 16.52 -5.40 -6.18
N SER A 492 15.50 -5.07 -6.98
CA SER A 492 14.28 -5.84 -7.17
C SER A 492 14.62 -7.28 -7.54
N GLN A 493 14.08 -8.22 -6.76
CA GLN A 493 14.39 -9.64 -6.92
C GLN A 493 13.86 -10.23 -8.23
N THR A 494 12.76 -9.67 -8.72
CA THR A 494 12.14 -10.08 -9.98
C THR A 494 12.69 -9.30 -11.18
N GLY A 495 13.40 -8.19 -10.91
CA GLY A 495 13.93 -7.28 -11.92
C GLY A 495 12.86 -6.79 -12.90
N VAL A 496 13.31 -6.34 -14.07
CA VAL A 496 12.45 -5.82 -15.15
C VAL A 496 11.48 -6.89 -15.69
N LYS A 497 11.89 -8.17 -15.70
CA LYS A 497 11.03 -9.29 -16.14
C LYS A 497 9.80 -9.42 -15.25
N GLY A 498 9.98 -9.27 -13.93
CA GLY A 498 8.89 -9.24 -12.97
C GLY A 498 7.94 -8.08 -13.22
N SER A 499 8.47 -6.86 -13.41
CA SER A 499 7.63 -5.69 -13.66
C SER A 499 6.80 -5.83 -14.94
N TRP A 500 7.35 -6.44 -16.01
CA TRP A 500 6.58 -6.79 -17.21
C TRP A 500 5.47 -7.79 -16.91
N TYR A 501 5.77 -8.87 -16.17
CA TYR A 501 4.75 -9.83 -15.74
C TYR A 501 3.62 -9.15 -14.96
N GLY A 502 3.97 -8.35 -13.94
CA GLY A 502 2.99 -7.63 -13.13
C GLY A 502 2.13 -6.68 -13.95
N PHE A 503 2.76 -5.90 -14.84
CA PHE A 503 2.04 -5.00 -15.75
C PHE A 503 1.09 -5.76 -16.68
N ILE A 504 1.54 -6.87 -17.29
CA ILE A 504 0.72 -7.67 -18.22
C ILE A 504 -0.47 -8.30 -17.49
N VAL A 505 -0.26 -8.89 -16.30
CA VAL A 505 -1.35 -9.49 -15.51
C VAL A 505 -2.39 -8.42 -15.13
N LEU A 506 -1.95 -7.26 -14.64
CA LEU A 506 -2.85 -6.15 -14.29
C LEU A 506 -3.59 -5.61 -15.52
N PHE A 507 -2.94 -5.56 -16.68
CA PHE A 507 -3.58 -5.18 -17.93
C PHE A 507 -4.63 -6.21 -18.39
N LEU A 508 -4.37 -7.51 -18.23
CA LEU A 508 -5.35 -8.57 -18.49
C LEU A 508 -6.54 -8.49 -17.52
N VAL A 509 -6.28 -8.19 -16.24
CA VAL A 509 -7.32 -7.93 -15.23
C VAL A 509 -8.18 -6.74 -15.66
N LEU A 510 -7.57 -5.67 -16.17
CA LEU A 510 -8.28 -4.50 -16.67
C LEU A 510 -9.21 -4.85 -17.85
N ILE A 511 -8.73 -5.67 -18.81
CA ILE A 511 -9.56 -6.19 -19.92
C ILE A 511 -10.71 -7.05 -19.40
N ALA A 512 -10.43 -7.95 -18.46
CA ALA A 512 -11.45 -8.79 -17.83
C ALA A 512 -12.51 -7.94 -17.12
N SER A 513 -12.08 -6.90 -16.40
CA SER A 513 -12.95 -5.96 -15.69
C SER A 513 -13.81 -5.13 -16.64
N PHE A 514 -13.25 -4.70 -17.78
CA PHE A 514 -14.02 -4.04 -18.84
C PHE A 514 -15.13 -4.95 -19.36
N TRP A 515 -14.80 -6.21 -19.64
CA TRP A 515 -15.76 -7.19 -20.14
C TRP A 515 -16.87 -7.50 -19.13
N THR A 516 -16.53 -7.74 -17.87
CA THR A 516 -17.51 -8.07 -16.82
C THR A 516 -18.35 -6.87 -16.38
N SER A 517 -17.82 -5.64 -16.49
CA SER A 517 -18.61 -4.43 -16.23
C SER A 517 -19.57 -4.14 -17.39
N LEU A 518 -19.11 -4.27 -18.63
CA LEU A 518 -19.96 -4.02 -19.81
C LEU A 518 -21.05 -5.09 -19.96
N PHE A 519 -20.70 -6.35 -19.74
CA PHE A 519 -21.63 -7.47 -19.74
C PHE A 519 -21.69 -8.03 -18.32
N PRO A 520 -22.62 -7.61 -17.45
CA PRO A 520 -22.70 -8.11 -16.08
C PRO A 520 -23.09 -9.59 -16.00
N LEU A 521 -22.79 -10.26 -14.89
CA LEU A 521 -23.26 -11.62 -14.61
C LEU A 521 -24.80 -11.63 -14.51
N GLY A 522 -25.46 -12.61 -15.12
CA GLY A 522 -26.94 -12.70 -15.15
C GLY A 522 -27.65 -11.72 -16.08
N GLY A 523 -26.94 -10.72 -16.65
CA GLY A 523 -27.50 -9.77 -17.60
C GLY A 523 -27.79 -10.38 -18.98
N SER A 524 -28.83 -9.90 -19.65
CA SER A 524 -29.22 -10.32 -21.01
C SER A 524 -28.35 -9.72 -22.13
N GLY A 525 -27.46 -8.77 -21.80
CA GLY A 525 -26.63 -8.07 -22.78
C GLY A 525 -25.73 -7.01 -22.14
N ALA A 526 -25.30 -6.05 -22.95
CA ALA A 526 -24.50 -4.92 -22.48
C ALA A 526 -25.34 -3.95 -21.62
N SER A 527 -24.80 -3.47 -20.52
CA SER A 527 -25.45 -2.51 -19.61
C SER A 527 -24.56 -1.29 -19.40
N ALA A 528 -25.06 -0.11 -19.76
CA ALA A 528 -24.34 1.14 -19.53
C ALA A 528 -24.20 1.45 -18.04
N GLU A 529 -25.25 1.18 -17.26
CA GLU A 529 -25.27 1.36 -15.80
C GLU A 529 -24.19 0.49 -15.15
N SER A 530 -24.17 -0.81 -15.45
CA SER A 530 -23.17 -1.75 -14.90
C SER A 530 -21.75 -1.43 -15.40
N PHE A 531 -21.63 -0.93 -16.64
CA PHE A 531 -20.33 -0.49 -17.17
C PHE A 531 -19.76 0.66 -16.35
N PHE A 532 -20.54 1.71 -16.11
CA PHE A 532 -20.05 2.83 -15.33
C PHE A 532 -19.89 2.45 -13.85
N GLU A 533 -20.79 1.65 -13.28
CA GLU A 533 -20.67 1.17 -11.90
C GLU A 533 -19.37 0.41 -11.66
N GLY A 534 -19.04 -0.55 -12.54
CA GLY A 534 -17.85 -1.38 -12.41
C GLY A 534 -16.57 -0.75 -12.96
N TYR A 535 -16.66 0.26 -13.82
CA TYR A 535 -15.53 0.76 -14.63
C TYR A 535 -15.31 2.28 -14.60
N LEU A 536 -16.01 3.03 -13.73
CA LEU A 536 -15.96 4.51 -13.64
C LEU A 536 -14.54 5.09 -13.56
N SER A 537 -13.64 4.38 -12.87
CA SER A 537 -12.25 4.81 -12.66
C SER A 537 -11.51 5.08 -13.98
N PHE A 538 -11.78 4.31 -15.03
CA PHE A 538 -11.08 4.45 -16.30
C PHE A 538 -11.49 5.71 -17.09
N PRO A 539 -12.79 6.01 -17.30
CA PRO A 539 -13.21 7.31 -17.84
C PRO A 539 -12.65 8.50 -17.05
N ILE A 540 -12.64 8.44 -15.72
CA ILE A 540 -12.04 9.50 -14.88
C ILE A 540 -10.55 9.68 -15.23
N LEU A 541 -9.79 8.59 -15.29
CA LEU A 541 -8.37 8.62 -15.64
C LEU A 541 -8.15 9.24 -17.03
N ILE A 542 -8.95 8.86 -18.04
CA ILE A 542 -8.84 9.42 -19.40
C ILE A 542 -9.17 10.91 -19.43
N VAL A 543 -10.24 11.34 -18.73
CA VAL A 543 -10.62 12.76 -18.65
C VAL A 543 -9.52 13.57 -17.95
N CYS A 544 -8.94 13.06 -16.86
CA CYS A 544 -7.82 13.70 -16.18
C CYS A 544 -6.58 13.78 -17.09
N TYR A 545 -6.26 12.70 -17.81
CA TYR A 545 -5.12 12.65 -18.74
C TYR A 545 -5.26 13.68 -19.87
N VAL A 546 -6.39 13.62 -20.60
CA VAL A 546 -6.66 14.52 -21.73
C VAL A 546 -6.79 15.96 -21.25
N GLY A 547 -7.49 16.20 -20.13
CA GLY A 547 -7.66 17.52 -19.54
C GLY A 547 -6.34 18.17 -19.14
N HIS A 548 -5.46 17.43 -18.46
CA HIS A 548 -4.13 17.93 -18.09
C HIS A 548 -3.24 18.18 -19.31
N LYS A 549 -3.34 17.33 -20.34
CA LYS A 549 -2.58 17.49 -21.59
C LYS A 549 -3.02 18.72 -22.37
N LEU A 550 -4.32 18.99 -22.41
CA LEU A 550 -4.89 20.21 -23.00
C LEU A 550 -4.50 21.46 -22.21
N TYR A 551 -4.47 21.39 -20.88
CA TYR A 551 -4.07 22.50 -20.00
C TYR A 551 -2.59 22.85 -20.13
N THR A 552 -1.71 21.86 -20.03
CA THR A 552 -0.25 22.08 -20.12
C THR A 552 0.22 22.32 -21.55
N ARG A 553 -0.56 21.93 -22.56
CA ARG A 553 -0.22 21.96 -24.00
C ARG A 553 1.09 21.23 -24.33
N ASN A 554 1.56 20.37 -23.42
CA ASN A 554 2.75 19.57 -23.63
C ASN A 554 2.34 18.23 -24.25
N TRP A 555 2.62 18.05 -25.54
CA TRP A 555 2.27 16.86 -26.28
C TRP A 555 3.33 15.76 -26.25
N THR A 556 4.38 15.91 -25.43
CA THR A 556 5.35 14.82 -25.18
C THR A 556 4.62 13.60 -24.61
N LEU A 557 4.74 12.45 -25.27
CA LEU A 557 4.05 11.23 -24.86
C LEU A 557 4.79 10.47 -23.76
N MET A 558 6.12 10.56 -23.73
CA MET A 558 6.98 9.91 -22.74
C MET A 558 8.28 10.71 -22.56
N VAL A 559 8.83 10.72 -21.36
CA VAL A 559 10.18 11.23 -21.07
C VAL A 559 11.21 10.34 -21.79
N LYS A 560 12.08 10.93 -22.61
CA LYS A 560 13.13 10.19 -23.31
C LYS A 560 14.10 9.55 -22.32
N LEU A 561 14.61 8.36 -22.64
CA LEU A 561 15.48 7.59 -21.74
C LEU A 561 16.84 8.27 -21.50
N GLU A 562 17.36 8.97 -22.52
CA GLU A 562 18.61 9.74 -22.45
C GLU A 562 18.52 10.97 -21.54
N ASP A 563 17.37 11.65 -21.56
CA ASP A 563 17.11 12.89 -20.79
C ASP A 563 16.47 12.61 -19.42
N MET A 564 16.30 11.34 -19.04
CA MET A 564 15.59 10.96 -17.84
C MET A 564 16.44 11.28 -16.60
N ASP A 565 15.91 12.12 -15.71
CA ASP A 565 16.59 12.48 -14.46
C ASP A 565 16.75 11.26 -13.53
N LEU A 566 17.99 10.77 -13.39
CA LEU A 566 18.36 9.67 -12.51
C LEU A 566 19.09 10.12 -11.24
N ASP A 567 19.33 11.42 -11.06
CA ASP A 567 20.22 11.94 -10.01
C ASP A 567 19.49 12.79 -8.96
N THR A 568 18.46 13.56 -9.33
CA THR A 568 17.79 14.47 -8.40
C THR A 568 17.02 13.70 -7.31
N GLY A 569 17.27 14.00 -6.04
CA GLY A 569 16.67 13.29 -4.90
C GLY A 569 17.12 11.83 -4.77
N ARG A 570 18.15 11.40 -5.52
CA ARG A 570 18.72 10.06 -5.39
C ARG A 570 19.56 9.96 -4.13
N LYS A 571 19.41 8.86 -3.40
CA LYS A 571 20.28 8.59 -2.25
C LYS A 571 21.69 8.22 -2.74
N GLN A 572 22.68 9.02 -2.39
CA GLN A 572 24.09 8.69 -2.62
C GLN A 572 24.46 7.46 -1.78
N VAL A 573 25.05 6.46 -2.43
CA VAL A 573 25.54 5.24 -1.81
C VAL A 573 27.04 5.18 -2.04
N ASP A 574 27.83 4.91 -1.01
CA ASP A 574 29.23 4.57 -1.17
C ASP A 574 29.33 3.25 -1.93
N LEU A 575 29.73 3.33 -3.20
CA LEU A 575 29.79 2.19 -4.13
C LEU A 575 30.79 1.13 -3.66
N THR A 576 31.87 1.54 -2.98
CA THR A 576 32.89 0.60 -2.50
C THR A 576 32.35 -0.22 -1.35
N LEU A 577 31.74 0.44 -0.37
CA LEU A 577 31.05 -0.18 0.75
C LEU A 577 29.91 -1.08 0.25
N ARG A 578 29.14 -0.64 -0.74
CA ARG A 578 28.01 -1.41 -1.28
C ARG A 578 28.45 -2.68 -2.00
N ARG A 579 29.50 -2.61 -2.83
CA ARG A 579 30.04 -3.79 -3.51
C ARG A 579 30.56 -4.80 -2.49
N GLU A 580 31.22 -4.34 -1.45
CA GLU A 580 31.72 -5.22 -0.38
C GLU A 580 30.57 -5.84 0.43
N GLU A 581 29.56 -5.05 0.81
CA GLU A 581 28.34 -5.56 1.45
C GLU A 581 27.66 -6.63 0.61
N MET A 582 27.46 -6.40 -0.70
CA MET A 582 26.85 -7.37 -1.60
C MET A 582 27.68 -8.64 -1.75
N ARG A 583 29.02 -8.51 -1.77
CA ARG A 583 29.93 -9.66 -1.81
C ARG A 583 29.80 -10.50 -0.55
N ILE A 584 29.86 -9.87 0.63
CA ILE A 584 29.68 -10.52 1.93
C ILE A 584 28.29 -11.17 2.03
N GLU A 585 27.24 -10.49 1.59
CA GLU A 585 25.87 -11.01 1.58
C GLU A 585 25.75 -12.25 0.68
N ARG A 586 26.31 -12.21 -0.53
CA ARG A 586 26.33 -13.37 -1.45
C ARG A 586 27.12 -14.55 -0.87
N GLU A 587 28.30 -14.30 -0.30
CA GLU A 587 29.13 -15.33 0.32
C GLU A 587 28.46 -15.95 1.56
N THR A 588 27.82 -15.12 2.39
CA THR A 588 27.09 -15.59 3.57
C THR A 588 25.83 -16.36 3.19
N LEU A 589 25.12 -15.96 2.14
CA LEU A 589 23.97 -16.69 1.60
C LEU A 589 24.39 -18.01 0.96
N ALA A 590 25.51 -18.05 0.21
CA ALA A 590 26.03 -19.27 -0.40
C ALA A 590 26.35 -20.35 0.64
N LYS A 591 26.79 -19.95 1.84
CA LYS A 591 27.09 -20.85 2.97
C LYS A 591 25.83 -21.33 3.73
N ARG A 592 24.65 -20.77 3.45
CA ARG A 592 23.40 -21.11 4.15
C ARG A 592 22.64 -22.26 3.44
N SER A 593 21.85 -23.00 4.22
CA SER A 593 21.02 -24.08 3.71
C SER A 593 20.06 -23.58 2.62
N PHE A 594 19.66 -24.46 1.70
CA PHE A 594 18.69 -24.13 0.66
C PHE A 594 17.41 -23.50 1.23
N VAL A 595 16.88 -24.05 2.33
CA VAL A 595 15.70 -23.50 3.03
C VAL A 595 15.93 -22.07 3.51
N THR A 596 17.12 -21.77 4.06
CA THR A 596 17.42 -20.41 4.54
C THR A 596 17.59 -19.45 3.37
N ARG A 597 18.19 -19.89 2.26
CA ARG A 597 18.28 -19.09 1.03
C ARG A 597 16.91 -18.83 0.42
N PHE A 598 16.05 -19.85 0.38
CA PHE A 598 14.67 -19.74 -0.07
C PHE A 598 13.90 -18.74 0.82
N LEU A 599 13.97 -18.88 2.14
CA LEU A 599 13.33 -17.95 3.07
C LEU A 599 13.91 -16.54 2.99
N HIS A 600 15.21 -16.34 2.78
CA HIS A 600 15.80 -15.01 2.61
C HIS A 600 15.46 -14.35 1.27
N PHE A 601 15.22 -15.16 0.24
CA PHE A 601 14.69 -14.67 -1.02
C PHE A 601 13.24 -14.20 -0.82
N TRP A 602 12.41 -15.02 -0.20
CA TRP A 602 11.00 -14.70 -0.06
C TRP A 602 10.68 -13.69 1.06
N CYS A 603 11.32 -13.79 2.23
CA CYS A 603 11.15 -12.91 3.41
C CYS A 603 12.27 -11.86 3.52
#